data_AF-A0A176VSU1-F1
#
_entry.id   AF-A0A176VSU1-F1
#
_cell.length_a   1.000
_cell.length_b   1.000
_cell.length_c   1.000
_cell.angle_alpha   90.00
_cell.angle_beta   90.00
_cell.angle_gamma   90.00
#
_symmetry.space_group_name_H-M   'P 1'
#
loop_
_entity.id
_entity.type
_entity.pdbx_description
1 polymer ?
#
loop_
_entity_poly.entity_id
_entity_poly.type
_entity_poly.pdbx_seq_one_letter_code
_entity_poly.pdbx_strand_id
1 'polypeptide(L)'
;MAVYIPKVERSSYAGFLKGVSTKEAGLEDEKARRGSNGYHVLAPRGGSRRGYGSDGHFWSPEGPMGSTLNFDRINRVLLLSLSFCLGSQSVGSGCVAVLRAREGEGDTIAVAAFQVVMVAVCLAFAPLSISRTRVGSLRGITPVGYLFGKVDLCFVKLFSIKENIMATDRHFPNTLVDYKPLAHREEELPESQSIGPLVAFASTADEDVVVKVPPSFREHLFPSPELFLKAALELRNEVVQSTWRRNGPRVNDPTMYVGVLGTAFLCLKVYLSTGSEDDLVQCMDIVDACCAAAQTMRPYVTFLCGQPGIYALGAVAAKYKGDETRMNHYLRLFDEVSNERALSVGPAEGGLGMPYELLYGRAGFLWAALFINKHVGEETVPWTTTGPIVEAVMQAGRAGAAQTKCPLMYQWHCTRYWGAAHGLAGIINVLLHFPLSQDAADDVKGVLRYMIKNRFLRGNYPSSEGNNRDRLVHWCHGAPGIALTLCKAAQVFPEEEEFRSAALEAGDVVWERGLLRRVGLCHGVSGNAYVFLALHRLSGGKKHLHRAKMFAGFLHDRAFSLISTGEMHGGDHPHSLFEGLAGTACLWLDVAQPANSRFPGYEI
;
A
#
# COMPACT_ATOMS: atom_id res chain seq x y z
N MET A 1 42.95 -30.32 11.90
CA MET A 1 42.50 -29.38 12.95
C MET A 1 41.07 -28.98 12.65
N ALA A 2 40.14 -29.66 13.30
CA ALA A 2 38.70 -29.48 13.14
C ALA A 2 38.17 -28.69 14.35
N VAL A 3 37.36 -27.67 14.09
CA VAL A 3 36.65 -26.92 15.14
C VAL A 3 35.22 -27.46 15.26
N TYR A 4 34.84 -27.63 16.51
CA TYR A 4 33.73 -28.38 17.06
C TYR A 4 32.42 -27.58 17.02
N ILE A 5 31.30 -28.22 16.67
CA ILE A 5 29.94 -27.68 16.79
C ILE A 5 29.18 -28.59 17.78
N PRO A 6 28.68 -28.11 18.93
CA PRO A 6 27.88 -28.93 19.83
C PRO A 6 26.42 -29.01 19.38
N LYS A 7 25.88 -30.24 19.44
CA LYS A 7 24.45 -30.57 19.37
C LYS A 7 23.74 -30.10 20.65
N VAL A 8 22.57 -29.49 20.51
CA VAL A 8 21.63 -29.27 21.61
C VAL A 8 20.64 -30.43 21.63
N GLU A 9 20.62 -31.16 22.75
CA GLU A 9 19.68 -32.24 23.03
C GLU A 9 18.34 -31.71 23.55
N ARG A 10 17.27 -32.45 23.23
CA ARG A 10 15.91 -32.31 23.77
C ARG A 10 15.83 -33.00 25.14
N SER A 11 15.30 -32.32 26.15
CA SER A 11 14.71 -32.94 27.36
C SER A 11 13.44 -32.13 27.72
N SER A 12 12.24 -32.66 27.47
CA SER A 12 11.42 -33.52 28.33
C SER A 12 10.86 -32.82 29.58
N TYR A 13 9.62 -32.35 29.44
CA TYR A 13 8.68 -32.00 30.52
C TYR A 13 8.39 -33.23 31.41
N ALA A 14 8.64 -33.13 32.71
CA ALA A 14 7.98 -33.91 33.77
C ALA A 14 8.36 -33.37 35.15
N GLY A 15 7.39 -33.15 36.05
CA GLY A 15 7.65 -32.98 37.49
C GLY A 15 6.67 -32.11 38.25
N PHE A 16 5.49 -32.66 38.57
CA PHE A 16 4.50 -32.11 39.50
C PHE A 16 4.72 -32.71 40.92
N LEU A 17 4.58 -31.87 41.96
CA LEU A 17 4.25 -32.15 43.38
C LEU A 17 5.18 -32.99 44.29
N LYS A 18 5.67 -32.39 45.39
CA LYS A 18 5.26 -32.66 46.79
C LYS A 18 6.13 -31.88 47.81
N GLY A 19 5.49 -31.39 48.87
CA GLY A 19 6.14 -30.93 50.10
C GLY A 19 5.22 -30.07 50.98
N VAL A 20 4.43 -30.70 51.84
CA VAL A 20 3.50 -30.10 52.83
C VAL A 20 4.09 -30.23 54.25
N SER A 21 3.64 -29.34 55.15
CA SER A 21 3.46 -29.50 56.61
C SER A 21 4.51 -28.79 57.49
N THR A 22 4.23 -28.04 58.56
CA THR A 22 3.01 -27.64 59.31
C THR A 22 3.42 -26.67 60.42
N LYS A 23 2.56 -25.72 60.84
CA LYS A 23 2.14 -25.56 62.25
C LYS A 23 0.95 -24.59 62.40
N GLU A 24 0.04 -25.00 63.28
CA GLU A 24 -1.30 -24.47 63.60
C GLU A 24 -1.31 -23.42 64.73
N ALA A 25 -2.40 -22.63 64.77
CA ALA A 25 -3.30 -22.26 65.89
C ALA A 25 -3.94 -20.88 65.58
N GLY A 26 -5.21 -20.56 65.81
CA GLY A 26 -6.29 -21.17 66.59
C GLY A 26 -7.68 -20.62 66.19
N LEU A 27 -8.71 -21.21 66.81
CA LEU A 27 -10.16 -21.13 66.53
C LEU A 27 -10.87 -19.86 67.06
N GLU A 28 -12.03 -19.52 66.47
CA GLU A 28 -13.34 -19.53 67.15
C GLU A 28 -14.51 -19.40 66.15
N ASP A 29 -15.67 -19.92 66.57
CA ASP A 29 -16.82 -20.42 65.79
C ASP A 29 -18.10 -19.79 66.35
N GLU A 30 -19.05 -19.32 65.52
CA GLU A 30 -20.46 -19.18 65.96
C GLU A 30 -21.49 -19.24 64.81
N LYS A 31 -22.66 -19.79 65.15
CA LYS A 31 -23.66 -20.48 64.32
C LYS A 31 -24.90 -19.65 63.93
N ALA A 32 -25.40 -19.95 62.71
CA ALA A 32 -26.78 -20.31 62.31
C ALA A 32 -28.03 -19.42 62.58
N ARG A 33 -28.84 -19.22 61.50
CA ARG A 33 -30.29 -19.61 61.30
C ARG A 33 -30.88 -18.80 60.09
N ARG A 34 -31.32 -19.41 58.98
CA ARG A 34 -32.57 -20.17 58.62
C ARG A 34 -33.79 -19.33 58.21
N GLY A 35 -34.36 -19.69 57.03
CA GLY A 35 -35.75 -19.47 56.55
C GLY A 35 -35.79 -19.14 55.04
N SER A 36 -35.90 -20.06 54.06
CA SER A 36 -36.95 -21.00 53.61
C SER A 36 -38.28 -20.37 53.12
N ASN A 37 -38.50 -20.42 51.80
CA ASN A 37 -39.74 -20.71 51.02
C ASN A 37 -39.41 -20.41 49.53
N GLY A 38 -39.75 -21.15 48.47
CA GLY A 38 -40.66 -22.28 48.26
C GLY A 38 -41.39 -22.09 46.90
N TYR A 39 -40.92 -22.80 45.87
CA TYR A 39 -41.55 -23.29 44.61
C TYR A 39 -42.72 -22.55 43.91
N HIS A 40 -42.65 -22.38 42.57
CA HIS A 40 -43.41 -23.21 41.60
C HIS A 40 -43.15 -22.87 40.11
N VAL A 41 -43.12 -23.94 39.31
CA VAL A 41 -43.07 -24.05 37.84
C VAL A 41 -44.50 -23.99 37.27
N LEU A 42 -44.69 -23.47 36.04
CA LEU A 42 -45.46 -24.11 34.94
C LEU A 42 -45.64 -23.22 33.69
N ALA A 43 -45.51 -23.87 32.53
CA ALA A 43 -45.89 -23.41 31.19
C ALA A 43 -47.42 -23.44 30.96
N PRO A 44 -47.88 -22.99 29.77
CA PRO A 44 -48.91 -23.76 29.08
C PRO A 44 -48.65 -24.00 27.57
N ARG A 45 -49.14 -25.17 27.13
CA ARG A 45 -49.25 -25.67 25.75
C ARG A 45 -50.64 -25.39 25.17
N GLY A 46 -50.69 -25.27 23.83
CA GLY A 46 -51.73 -25.82 22.94
C GLY A 46 -53.02 -24.99 22.78
N GLY A 47 -53.66 -24.88 21.61
CA GLY A 47 -53.47 -25.52 20.30
C GLY A 47 -54.74 -25.32 19.44
N SER A 48 -54.71 -25.90 18.23
CA SER A 48 -55.81 -26.10 17.25
C SER A 48 -56.12 -24.98 16.26
N ARG A 49 -56.41 -25.20 14.96
CA ARG A 49 -56.13 -26.20 13.89
C ARG A 49 -57.10 -25.85 12.73
N ARG A 50 -56.74 -26.30 11.51
CA ARG A 50 -57.51 -26.41 10.23
C ARG A 50 -57.41 -25.20 9.29
N GLY A 51 -57.08 -25.33 7.99
CA GLY A 51 -56.69 -26.50 7.19
C GLY A 51 -57.10 -26.35 5.71
N TYR A 52 -56.19 -26.75 4.79
CA TYR A 52 -56.36 -27.22 3.39
C TYR A 52 -56.80 -26.22 2.30
N GLY A 53 -56.31 -26.27 1.04
CA GLY A 53 -55.48 -27.25 0.30
C GLY A 53 -54.55 -26.55 -0.72
N SER A 54 -53.37 -27.11 -1.03
CA SER A 54 -53.08 -28.14 -2.05
C SER A 54 -53.05 -27.61 -3.48
N ASP A 55 -51.85 -27.40 -4.01
CA ASP A 55 -51.35 -28.12 -5.18
C ASP A 55 -49.82 -28.07 -5.20
N GLY A 56 -49.22 -29.24 -5.39
CA GLY A 56 -47.78 -29.46 -5.35
C GLY A 56 -47.23 -29.71 -6.74
N HIS A 57 -45.99 -29.27 -6.97
CA HIS A 57 -45.07 -29.96 -7.87
C HIS A 57 -43.68 -29.99 -7.24
N PHE A 58 -43.25 -31.22 -6.95
CA PHE A 58 -41.90 -31.64 -6.62
C PHE A 58 -40.99 -31.50 -7.85
N TRP A 59 -39.78 -30.97 -7.68
CA TRP A 59 -38.59 -31.36 -8.46
C TRP A 59 -37.35 -31.26 -7.56
N SER A 60 -36.68 -32.41 -7.40
CA SER A 60 -35.35 -32.56 -6.81
C SER A 60 -34.26 -32.45 -7.89
N PRO A 61 -32.98 -32.22 -7.53
CA PRO A 61 -31.92 -31.84 -8.45
C PRO A 61 -31.02 -33.01 -8.88
N GLU A 62 -30.78 -33.18 -10.19
CA GLU A 62 -29.64 -33.92 -10.74
C GLU A 62 -29.27 -33.40 -12.16
N GLY A 63 -27.96 -33.23 -12.43
CA GLY A 63 -27.37 -33.37 -13.79
C GLY A 63 -26.72 -32.15 -14.47
N PRO A 64 -25.69 -32.31 -15.33
CA PRO A 64 -24.41 -31.58 -15.18
C PRO A 64 -23.86 -30.84 -16.44
N MET A 65 -22.76 -30.09 -16.21
CA MET A 65 -21.64 -29.69 -17.11
C MET A 65 -21.88 -28.89 -18.40
N GLY A 66 -21.05 -27.83 -18.60
CA GLY A 66 -20.79 -27.29 -19.94
C GLY A 66 -20.06 -25.94 -20.07
N SER A 67 -18.83 -25.79 -19.57
CA SER A 67 -17.84 -24.84 -20.16
C SER A 67 -16.41 -25.24 -19.77
N THR A 68 -15.85 -26.18 -20.52
CA THR A 68 -14.47 -26.66 -20.41
C THR A 68 -13.48 -25.65 -20.98
N LEU A 69 -12.70 -25.01 -20.10
CA LEU A 69 -11.37 -24.51 -20.44
C LEU A 69 -10.40 -25.68 -20.57
N ASN A 70 -9.59 -25.62 -21.62
CA ASN A 70 -8.89 -26.72 -22.28
C ASN A 70 -7.74 -27.32 -21.43
N PHE A 71 -8.04 -28.36 -20.64
CA PHE A 71 -7.07 -29.14 -19.85
C PHE A 71 -6.51 -30.38 -20.59
N ASP A 72 -6.96 -30.66 -21.81
CA ASP A 72 -6.68 -31.93 -22.51
C ASP A 72 -5.38 -31.98 -23.32
N ARG A 73 -4.73 -30.84 -23.58
CA ARG A 73 -3.41 -30.85 -24.27
C ARG A 73 -2.24 -31.18 -23.33
N ILE A 74 -2.32 -30.80 -22.05
CA ILE A 74 -1.24 -31.02 -21.09
C ILE A 74 -1.19 -32.49 -20.64
N ASN A 75 -2.35 -33.14 -20.47
CA ASN A 75 -2.41 -34.54 -20.08
C ASN A 75 -2.00 -35.53 -21.19
N ARG A 76 -2.19 -35.21 -22.47
CA ARG A 76 -1.70 -36.06 -23.57
C ARG A 76 -0.17 -36.05 -23.70
N VAL A 77 0.48 -34.92 -23.40
CA VAL A 77 1.95 -34.85 -23.35
C VAL A 77 2.50 -35.61 -22.12
N LEU A 78 1.81 -35.53 -20.98
CA LEU A 78 2.20 -36.26 -19.76
C LEU A 78 2.09 -37.79 -19.94
N LEU A 79 1.02 -38.28 -20.57
CA LEU A 79 0.79 -39.72 -20.78
C LEU A 79 1.72 -40.34 -21.84
N LEU A 80 2.05 -39.61 -22.91
CA LEU A 80 3.04 -40.09 -23.90
C LEU A 80 4.47 -40.11 -23.35
N SER A 81 4.80 -39.20 -22.42
CA SER A 81 6.13 -39.15 -21.77
C SER A 81 6.33 -40.27 -20.75
N LEU A 82 5.28 -40.63 -20.00
CA LEU A 82 5.32 -41.72 -19.01
C LEU A 82 5.32 -43.11 -19.66
N SER A 83 4.71 -43.29 -20.84
CA SER A 83 4.75 -44.55 -21.58
C SER A 83 6.12 -44.84 -22.22
N PHE A 84 6.92 -43.82 -22.52
CA PHE A 84 8.27 -44.02 -23.08
C PHE A 84 9.32 -44.37 -22.00
N CYS A 85 9.10 -43.97 -20.74
CA CYS A 85 10.04 -44.24 -19.64
C CYS A 85 9.84 -45.59 -18.93
N LEU A 86 8.71 -46.28 -19.14
CA LEU A 86 8.44 -47.60 -18.52
C LEU A 86 8.60 -48.78 -19.50
N GLY A 87 9.10 -48.54 -20.72
CA GLY A 87 9.13 -49.52 -21.80
C GLY A 87 10.51 -49.98 -22.31
N SER A 88 11.63 -49.62 -21.67
CA SER A 88 12.95 -50.03 -22.17
C SER A 88 13.91 -50.48 -21.08
N GLN A 89 13.90 -51.78 -20.78
CA GLN A 89 15.07 -52.47 -20.24
C GLN A 89 16.06 -52.71 -21.38
N SER A 90 17.09 -51.85 -21.53
CA SER A 90 18.44 -52.26 -21.98
C SER A 90 19.31 -51.04 -22.33
N VAL A 91 20.43 -50.94 -21.60
CA VAL A 91 21.79 -50.61 -22.08
C VAL A 91 22.05 -49.27 -22.80
N GLY A 92 22.85 -48.43 -22.13
CA GLY A 92 24.10 -47.90 -22.71
C GLY A 92 24.05 -46.60 -23.52
N SER A 93 24.82 -45.62 -23.04
CA SER A 93 25.43 -44.52 -23.81
C SER A 93 24.53 -43.36 -24.26
N GLY A 94 24.73 -42.21 -23.59
CA GLY A 94 24.67 -40.84 -24.12
C GLY A 94 23.60 -40.48 -25.15
N CYS A 95 22.55 -39.78 -24.70
CA CYS A 95 21.73 -38.93 -25.55
C CYS A 95 21.56 -37.55 -24.88
N VAL A 96 22.31 -36.56 -25.36
CA VAL A 96 22.04 -35.13 -25.10
C VAL A 96 21.03 -34.69 -26.16
N ALA A 97 19.77 -34.52 -25.76
CA ALA A 97 18.76 -33.90 -26.62
C ALA A 97 19.01 -32.39 -26.66
N VAL A 98 19.57 -31.88 -27.76
CA VAL A 98 19.63 -30.44 -28.04
C VAL A 98 18.30 -30.02 -28.66
N LEU A 99 17.44 -29.37 -27.87
CA LEU A 99 16.25 -28.69 -28.38
C LEU A 99 16.69 -27.37 -29.03
N ARG A 100 16.62 -27.28 -30.37
CA ARG A 100 16.75 -26.01 -31.12
C ARG A 100 15.37 -25.35 -31.17
N ALA A 101 15.22 -24.20 -30.53
CA ALA A 101 14.01 -23.38 -30.61
C ALA A 101 14.08 -22.40 -31.79
N ARG A 102 12.95 -22.21 -32.50
CA ARG A 102 12.69 -21.02 -33.33
C ARG A 102 12.15 -19.91 -32.41
N GLU A 103 12.45 -18.66 -32.75
CA GLU A 103 12.05 -17.47 -31.99
C GLU A 103 10.52 -17.44 -31.77
N GLY A 104 10.09 -17.36 -30.50
CA GLY A 104 8.68 -17.15 -30.13
C GLY A 104 8.14 -17.92 -28.92
N GLU A 105 8.81 -18.97 -28.42
CA GLU A 105 8.24 -19.86 -27.38
C GLU A 105 9.14 -20.00 -26.12
N GLY A 106 9.49 -18.87 -25.49
CA GLY A 106 10.39 -18.85 -24.32
C GLY A 106 9.81 -19.46 -23.03
N ASP A 107 8.51 -19.29 -22.79
CA ASP A 107 7.90 -19.67 -21.50
C ASP A 107 7.61 -21.18 -21.37
N THR A 108 7.34 -21.85 -22.49
CA THR A 108 7.02 -23.29 -22.49
C THR A 108 8.25 -24.16 -22.24
N ILE A 109 9.43 -23.71 -22.68
CA ILE A 109 10.71 -24.42 -22.53
C ILE A 109 11.20 -24.33 -21.07
N ALA A 110 10.97 -23.20 -20.40
CA ALA A 110 11.37 -23.01 -19.00
C ALA A 110 10.56 -23.92 -18.04
N VAL A 111 9.27 -24.11 -18.29
CA VAL A 111 8.41 -24.98 -17.48
C VAL A 111 8.77 -26.45 -17.67
N ALA A 112 9.05 -26.87 -18.91
CA ALA A 112 9.46 -28.25 -19.20
C ALA A 112 10.84 -28.59 -18.58
N ALA A 113 11.81 -27.67 -18.65
CA ALA A 113 13.12 -27.86 -18.03
C ALA A 113 13.03 -27.92 -16.49
N PHE A 114 12.13 -27.12 -15.88
CA PHE A 114 11.91 -27.13 -14.43
C PHE A 114 11.25 -28.43 -13.94
N GLN A 115 10.29 -28.96 -14.70
CA GLN A 115 9.62 -30.22 -14.37
C GLN A 115 10.54 -31.45 -14.47
N VAL A 116 11.41 -31.51 -15.49
CA VAL A 116 12.39 -32.60 -15.64
C VAL A 116 13.40 -32.62 -14.48
N VAL A 117 13.83 -31.45 -14.00
CA VAL A 117 14.76 -31.34 -12.86
C VAL A 117 14.08 -31.71 -11.54
N MET A 118 12.81 -31.33 -11.33
CA MET A 118 12.08 -31.69 -10.11
C MET A 118 11.81 -33.20 -10.00
N VAL A 119 11.52 -33.88 -11.11
CA VAL A 119 11.37 -35.34 -11.13
C VAL A 119 12.70 -36.04 -10.81
N ALA A 120 13.83 -35.54 -11.31
CA ALA A 120 15.15 -36.07 -10.99
C ALA A 120 15.53 -35.89 -9.51
N VAL A 121 15.16 -34.76 -8.90
CA VAL A 121 15.37 -34.49 -7.47
C VAL A 121 14.47 -35.39 -6.61
N CYS A 122 13.19 -35.58 -6.96
CA CYS A 122 12.30 -36.46 -6.21
C CYS A 122 12.73 -37.94 -6.24
N LEU A 123 13.33 -38.42 -7.33
CA LEU A 123 13.87 -39.79 -7.44
C LEU A 123 15.16 -39.98 -6.64
N ALA A 124 15.95 -38.92 -6.40
CA ALA A 124 17.18 -38.98 -5.62
C ALA A 124 16.95 -39.00 -4.09
N PHE A 125 15.74 -38.65 -3.61
CA PHE A 125 15.41 -38.51 -2.18
C PHE A 125 14.38 -39.53 -1.66
N ALA A 126 14.03 -40.56 -2.43
CA ALA A 126 13.16 -41.64 -1.93
C ALA A 126 13.93 -42.57 -0.96
N PRO A 127 13.45 -42.81 0.27
CA PRO A 127 14.11 -43.72 1.22
C PRO A 127 13.94 -45.17 0.78
N LEU A 128 15.04 -45.82 0.39
CA LEU A 128 15.08 -47.28 0.21
C LEU A 128 15.09 -47.96 1.58
N SER A 129 13.96 -48.55 1.97
CA SER A 129 13.90 -49.57 3.02
C SER A 129 14.71 -50.79 2.60
N ILE A 130 15.88 -51.01 3.21
CA ILE A 130 16.72 -52.18 2.97
C ILE A 130 16.50 -53.20 4.09
N SER A 131 15.83 -54.31 3.76
CA SER A 131 15.93 -55.57 4.52
C SER A 131 17.18 -56.34 4.08
N ARG A 132 17.94 -56.84 5.06
CA ARG A 132 19.19 -57.61 4.89
C ARG A 132 19.04 -58.84 3.98
N THR A 133 19.96 -59.01 3.03
CA THR A 133 20.73 -60.26 2.81
C THR A 133 21.91 -60.09 1.81
N ARG A 134 23.08 -60.60 2.23
CA ARG A 134 24.27 -61.12 1.48
C ARG A 134 25.07 -60.27 0.47
N VAL A 135 26.26 -59.88 0.95
CA VAL A 135 27.62 -59.90 0.36
C VAL A 135 27.81 -60.08 -1.15
N GLY A 136 28.53 -59.13 -1.78
CA GLY A 136 29.23 -59.31 -3.06
C GLY A 136 29.93 -58.04 -3.56
N SER A 137 31.27 -58.08 -3.60
CA SER A 137 32.24 -57.09 -4.12
C SER A 137 31.82 -56.32 -5.40
N LEU A 138 32.10 -55.01 -5.45
CA LEU A 138 32.68 -54.33 -6.62
C LEU A 138 33.24 -52.94 -6.28
N ARG A 139 34.54 -52.76 -6.51
CA ARG A 139 35.26 -51.48 -6.47
C ARG A 139 35.05 -50.71 -7.78
N GLY A 140 34.90 -49.39 -7.67
CA GLY A 140 35.31 -48.44 -8.70
C GLY A 140 34.21 -47.52 -9.25
N ILE A 141 34.03 -46.33 -8.65
CA ILE A 141 33.45 -45.15 -9.33
C ILE A 141 34.16 -43.89 -8.79
N THR A 142 34.71 -43.09 -9.71
CA THR A 142 35.35 -41.78 -9.54
C THR A 142 34.34 -40.67 -9.17
N PRO A 143 34.75 -39.55 -8.53
CA PRO A 143 33.82 -38.71 -7.80
C PRO A 143 33.00 -37.74 -8.67
N VAL A 144 31.71 -37.67 -8.34
CA VAL A 144 30.67 -36.74 -8.81
C VAL A 144 30.93 -35.31 -8.30
N GLY A 145 32.10 -34.75 -8.60
CA GLY A 145 32.48 -33.37 -8.18
C GLY A 145 32.32 -32.33 -9.29
N TYR A 146 32.48 -32.73 -10.55
CA TYR A 146 32.58 -31.80 -11.68
C TYR A 146 31.22 -31.38 -12.28
N LEU A 147 30.16 -32.17 -12.03
CA LEU A 147 28.81 -31.88 -12.53
C LEU A 147 28.07 -30.87 -11.63
N PHE A 148 28.24 -30.95 -10.31
CA PHE A 148 27.59 -30.03 -9.36
C PHE A 148 28.07 -28.59 -9.52
N GLY A 149 29.38 -28.36 -9.73
CA GLY A 149 29.93 -27.01 -9.89
C GLY A 149 29.44 -26.26 -11.14
N LYS A 150 29.09 -26.98 -12.24
CA LYS A 150 28.55 -26.36 -13.46
C LYS A 150 27.05 -26.11 -13.38
N VAL A 151 26.31 -26.95 -12.66
CA VAL A 151 24.88 -26.79 -12.41
C VAL A 151 24.66 -25.58 -11.49
N ASP A 152 25.41 -25.45 -10.39
CA ASP A 152 25.31 -24.29 -9.50
C ASP A 152 25.62 -22.96 -10.21
N LEU A 153 26.65 -22.93 -11.07
CA LEU A 153 27.00 -21.71 -11.81
C LEU A 153 25.95 -21.31 -12.86
N CYS A 154 25.29 -22.28 -13.50
CA CYS A 154 24.18 -22.02 -14.41
C CYS A 154 22.92 -21.58 -13.66
N PHE A 155 22.61 -22.19 -12.51
CA PHE A 155 21.48 -21.77 -11.67
C PHE A 155 21.66 -20.35 -11.15
N VAL A 156 22.85 -19.98 -10.67
CA VAL A 156 23.16 -18.61 -10.23
C VAL A 156 23.04 -17.60 -11.38
N LYS A 157 23.53 -17.94 -12.59
CA LYS A 157 23.38 -17.07 -13.78
C LYS A 157 21.93 -16.96 -14.25
N LEU A 158 21.16 -18.05 -14.28
CA LEU A 158 19.74 -18.03 -14.66
C LEU A 158 18.89 -17.26 -13.63
N PHE A 159 19.19 -17.39 -12.33
CA PHE A 159 18.54 -16.59 -11.29
C PHE A 159 18.88 -15.11 -11.44
N SER A 160 20.15 -14.78 -11.68
CA SER A 160 20.60 -13.39 -11.87
C SER A 160 20.01 -12.76 -13.15
N ILE A 161 19.88 -13.52 -14.24
CA ILE A 161 19.22 -13.07 -15.48
C ILE A 161 17.71 -12.90 -15.24
N LYS A 162 17.06 -13.82 -14.54
CA LYS A 162 15.64 -13.71 -14.19
C LYS A 162 15.36 -12.54 -13.25
N GLU A 163 16.22 -12.29 -12.27
CA GLU A 163 16.12 -11.12 -11.40
C GLU A 163 16.33 -9.81 -12.17
N ASN A 164 17.28 -9.75 -13.10
CA ASN A 164 17.49 -8.57 -13.95
C ASN A 164 16.30 -8.32 -14.91
N ILE A 165 15.75 -9.37 -15.52
CA ILE A 165 14.55 -9.27 -16.39
C ILE A 165 13.30 -8.88 -15.56
N MET A 166 13.16 -9.39 -14.33
CA MET A 166 12.06 -9.02 -13.42
C MET A 166 12.23 -7.65 -12.74
N ALA A 167 13.44 -7.07 -12.78
CA ALA A 167 13.70 -5.71 -12.31
C ALA A 167 13.30 -4.67 -13.35
N THR A 168 13.50 -4.94 -14.65
CA THR A 168 13.12 -4.05 -15.75
C THR A 168 11.63 -4.01 -16.06
N ASP A 169 10.83 -4.93 -15.49
CA ASP A 169 9.39 -5.05 -15.76
C ASP A 169 8.48 -4.33 -14.75
N ARG A 170 9.04 -3.58 -13.78
CA ARG A 170 8.22 -2.97 -12.70
C ARG A 170 7.85 -1.52 -12.94
N HIS A 171 8.64 -0.81 -13.73
CA HIS A 171 8.43 0.58 -14.10
C HIS A 171 8.77 0.76 -15.58
N PHE A 172 8.13 1.73 -16.22
CA PHE A 172 8.55 2.19 -17.52
C PHE A 172 9.94 2.84 -17.40
N PRO A 173 10.83 2.69 -18.39
CA PRO A 173 12.01 3.54 -18.50
C PRO A 173 11.55 5.00 -18.55
N ASN A 174 12.11 5.87 -17.71
CA ASN A 174 11.76 7.28 -17.75
C ASN A 174 12.47 7.98 -18.92
N THR A 175 11.79 8.08 -20.06
CA THR A 175 12.26 8.81 -21.25
C THR A 175 11.68 10.22 -21.33
N LEU A 176 11.06 10.71 -20.24
CA LEU A 176 10.47 12.04 -20.17
C LEU A 176 11.59 13.10 -20.13
N VAL A 177 11.40 14.21 -20.84
CA VAL A 177 12.37 15.32 -20.86
C VAL A 177 12.46 15.96 -19.47
N ASP A 178 13.64 15.93 -18.86
CA ASP A 178 13.87 16.59 -17.58
C ASP A 178 14.01 18.11 -17.73
N TYR A 179 13.80 18.83 -16.63
CA TYR A 179 13.87 20.28 -16.60
C TYR A 179 15.28 20.77 -16.95
N LYS A 180 15.38 21.57 -18.02
CA LYS A 180 16.58 22.34 -18.35
C LYS A 180 16.37 23.78 -17.88
N PRO A 181 17.20 24.32 -16.98
CA PRO A 181 17.17 25.76 -16.71
C PRO A 181 17.38 26.49 -18.02
N LEU A 182 16.54 27.50 -18.31
CA LEU A 182 16.89 28.45 -19.36
C LEU A 182 18.23 29.07 -18.94
N ALA A 183 19.30 28.77 -19.67
CA ALA A 183 20.50 29.57 -19.59
C ALA A 183 20.07 31.02 -19.84
N HIS A 184 20.54 31.97 -19.03
CA HIS A 184 20.27 33.38 -19.20
C HIS A 184 20.54 33.76 -20.67
N ARG A 185 19.48 33.88 -21.48
CA ARG A 185 19.56 34.59 -22.75
C ARG A 185 19.50 36.07 -22.40
N GLU A 186 20.63 36.60 -21.95
CA GLU A 186 21.01 37.96 -22.32
C GLU A 186 21.49 37.88 -23.79
N GLU A 187 20.55 37.68 -24.71
CA GLU A 187 20.73 38.17 -26.07
C GLU A 187 19.97 39.48 -26.09
N GLU A 188 20.70 40.58 -25.92
CA GLU A 188 20.25 41.90 -26.33
C GLU A 188 19.71 41.78 -27.76
N LEU A 189 18.40 41.88 -27.92
CA LEU A 189 17.80 42.19 -29.21
C LEU A 189 18.39 43.53 -29.65
N PRO A 190 19.03 43.62 -30.82
CA PRO A 190 19.50 44.91 -31.32
C PRO A 190 18.28 45.82 -31.53
N GLU A 191 18.24 46.93 -30.80
CA GLU A 191 17.41 48.07 -31.13
C GLU A 191 17.78 48.55 -32.54
N SER A 192 16.95 48.21 -33.53
CA SER A 192 16.55 49.09 -34.64
C SER A 192 15.98 48.26 -35.79
N GLN A 193 14.66 48.34 -35.98
CA GLN A 193 14.08 48.68 -37.28
C GLN A 193 12.60 49.03 -37.09
N SER A 194 12.27 50.23 -37.54
CA SER A 194 11.00 50.92 -37.39
C SER A 194 9.80 50.10 -37.89
N ILE A 195 8.80 49.92 -37.04
CA ILE A 195 7.46 49.51 -37.47
C ILE A 195 6.69 50.79 -37.82
N GLY A 196 6.43 50.99 -39.12
CA GLY A 196 5.46 51.96 -39.64
C GLY A 196 4.01 51.54 -39.36
N PRO A 197 3.03 52.44 -39.52
CA PRO A 197 1.76 52.37 -38.81
C PRO A 197 0.86 51.22 -39.27
N LEU A 198 0.12 50.68 -38.29
CA LEU A 198 -0.96 49.71 -38.47
C LEU A 198 -1.93 50.16 -39.57
N VAL A 199 -2.12 49.30 -40.57
CA VAL A 199 -3.27 49.34 -41.46
C VAL A 199 -4.26 48.29 -40.98
N ALA A 200 -5.43 48.76 -40.56
CA ALA A 200 -6.59 47.95 -40.25
C ALA A 200 -7.05 47.16 -41.49
N PHE A 201 -7.34 45.87 -41.30
CA PHE A 201 -8.28 45.16 -42.16
C PHE A 201 -9.33 44.45 -41.31
N ALA A 202 -10.57 44.77 -41.64
CA ALA A 202 -11.79 44.25 -41.04
C ALA A 202 -12.10 42.83 -41.54
N SER A 203 -12.81 42.10 -40.68
CA SER A 203 -13.71 40.95 -40.88
C SER A 203 -13.66 40.16 -42.21
N THR A 204 -13.48 38.84 -42.08
CA THR A 204 -14.41 37.84 -42.63
C THR A 204 -14.39 36.60 -41.74
N ALA A 205 -15.57 36.00 -41.55
CA ALA A 205 -15.80 34.74 -40.87
C ALA A 205 -15.36 33.54 -41.73
N ASP A 206 -15.21 32.39 -41.04
CA ASP A 206 -14.90 31.03 -41.52
C ASP A 206 -13.50 30.75 -42.08
N GLU A 207 -12.70 30.07 -41.25
CA GLU A 207 -12.21 28.70 -41.47
C GLU A 207 -11.33 28.29 -40.27
N ASP A 208 -11.40 27.01 -39.87
CA ASP A 208 -10.56 26.41 -38.83
C ASP A 208 -9.07 26.67 -39.12
N VAL A 209 -8.50 27.69 -38.49
CA VAL A 209 -7.05 27.89 -38.44
C VAL A 209 -6.49 26.84 -37.49
N VAL A 210 -6.30 25.63 -38.00
CA VAL A 210 -5.41 24.64 -37.39
C VAL A 210 -3.99 25.22 -37.49
N VAL A 211 -3.58 25.94 -36.45
CA VAL A 211 -2.18 26.35 -36.28
C VAL A 211 -1.36 25.06 -36.20
N LYS A 212 -0.74 24.68 -37.32
CA LYS A 212 0.20 23.55 -37.38
C LYS A 212 1.46 23.95 -36.63
N VAL A 213 1.46 23.69 -35.32
CA VAL A 213 2.63 23.80 -34.46
C VAL A 213 3.67 22.76 -34.94
N PRO A 214 4.90 23.18 -35.31
CA PRO A 214 5.95 22.26 -35.75
C PRO A 214 6.23 21.18 -34.68
N PRO A 215 6.69 19.97 -35.05
CA PRO A 215 7.00 18.91 -34.08
C PRO A 215 7.99 19.35 -32.98
N SER A 216 8.94 20.23 -33.30
CA SER A 216 9.88 20.83 -32.33
C SER A 216 9.24 21.78 -31.32
N PHE A 217 8.03 22.29 -31.59
CA PHE A 217 7.25 23.11 -30.66
C PHE A 217 6.19 22.29 -29.90
N ARG A 218 5.98 21.01 -30.27
CA ARG A 218 5.12 20.09 -29.50
C ARG A 218 5.79 19.58 -28.22
N GLU A 219 7.11 19.67 -28.10
CA GLU A 219 7.89 19.14 -26.97
C GLU A 219 7.62 19.84 -25.62
N HIS A 220 6.80 20.89 -25.58
CA HIS A 220 6.60 21.74 -24.39
C HIS A 220 5.13 22.03 -24.03
N LEU A 221 4.16 21.38 -24.67
CA LEU A 221 2.76 21.50 -24.28
C LEU A 221 2.44 20.48 -23.17
N PHE A 222 2.80 20.84 -21.94
CA PHE A 222 2.13 20.24 -20.79
C PHE A 222 0.63 20.51 -20.90
N PRO A 223 -0.23 19.60 -20.43
CA PRO A 223 -1.60 19.97 -20.18
C PRO A 223 -1.63 21.25 -19.34
N SER A 224 -2.39 22.25 -19.79
CA SER A 224 -2.54 23.48 -19.02
C SER A 224 -3.22 23.15 -17.68
N PRO A 225 -3.09 24.00 -16.64
CA PRO A 225 -3.84 23.81 -15.41
C PRO A 225 -5.35 23.59 -15.64
N GLU A 226 -5.93 24.28 -16.63
CA GLU A 226 -7.33 24.15 -17.03
C GLU A 226 -7.62 22.76 -17.64
N LEU A 227 -6.69 22.23 -18.45
CA LEU A 227 -6.84 20.89 -19.02
C LEU A 227 -6.75 19.80 -17.94
N PHE A 228 -5.82 19.93 -16.98
CA PHE A 228 -5.76 19.00 -15.84
C PHE A 228 -7.02 19.08 -14.98
N LEU A 229 -7.52 20.29 -14.72
CA LEU A 229 -8.77 20.47 -13.99
C LEU A 229 -9.94 19.80 -14.72
N LYS A 230 -10.08 20.02 -16.03
CA LYS A 230 -11.11 19.39 -16.86
C LYS A 230 -11.02 17.86 -16.79
N ALA A 231 -9.82 17.30 -17.01
CA ALA A 231 -9.60 15.85 -16.96
C ALA A 231 -9.92 15.26 -15.59
N ALA A 232 -9.60 15.98 -14.51
CA ALA A 232 -9.95 15.56 -13.15
C ALA A 232 -11.46 15.53 -12.91
N LEU A 233 -12.21 16.50 -13.42
CA LEU A 233 -13.68 16.53 -13.32
C LEU A 233 -14.33 15.41 -14.12
N GLU A 234 -13.84 15.12 -15.32
CA GLU A 234 -14.28 13.99 -16.15
C GLU A 234 -14.03 12.65 -15.43
N LEU A 235 -12.83 12.46 -14.90
CA LEU A 235 -12.48 11.25 -14.16
C LEU A 235 -13.27 11.12 -12.85
N ARG A 236 -13.54 12.24 -12.16
CA ARG A 236 -14.44 12.25 -11.00
C ARG A 236 -15.83 11.77 -11.37
N ASN A 237 -16.39 12.22 -12.49
CA ASN A 237 -17.71 11.75 -12.95
C ASN A 237 -17.72 10.23 -13.18
N GLU A 238 -16.64 9.69 -13.78
CA GLU A 238 -16.50 8.24 -13.99
C GLU A 238 -16.43 7.46 -12.66
N VAL A 239 -15.64 7.96 -11.69
CA VAL A 239 -15.51 7.37 -10.37
C VAL A 239 -16.86 7.36 -9.67
N VAL A 240 -17.54 8.50 -9.54
CA VAL A 240 -18.87 8.59 -8.90
C VAL A 240 -19.89 7.71 -9.62
N GLN A 241 -19.85 7.65 -10.95
CA GLN A 241 -20.73 6.78 -11.71
C GLN A 241 -20.49 5.30 -11.37
N SER A 242 -19.23 4.88 -11.24
CA SER A 242 -18.86 3.49 -11.05
C SER A 242 -18.99 3.01 -9.60
N THR A 243 -18.71 3.87 -8.63
CA THR A 243 -18.68 3.50 -7.20
C THR A 243 -19.97 3.82 -6.45
N TRP A 244 -20.73 4.83 -6.90
CA TRP A 244 -21.91 5.31 -6.19
C TRP A 244 -23.21 5.17 -6.99
N ARG A 245 -23.26 5.63 -8.24
CA ARG A 245 -24.53 5.66 -9.00
C ARG A 245 -24.94 4.30 -9.55
N ARG A 246 -24.02 3.54 -10.17
CA ARG A 246 -24.33 2.28 -10.87
C ARG A 246 -24.93 1.21 -9.96
N ASN A 247 -24.45 1.12 -8.72
CA ASN A 247 -24.86 0.08 -7.77
C ASN A 247 -25.95 0.56 -6.77
N GLY A 248 -26.43 1.79 -6.94
CA GLY A 248 -27.26 2.47 -5.95
C GLY A 248 -26.47 2.79 -4.66
N PRO A 249 -27.14 3.39 -3.64
CA PRO A 249 -26.49 3.87 -2.42
C PRO A 249 -26.06 2.75 -1.44
N ARG A 250 -25.76 1.54 -1.94
CA ARG A 250 -25.33 0.41 -1.12
C ARG A 250 -23.81 0.45 -0.92
N VAL A 251 -23.38 0.61 0.32
CA VAL A 251 -21.97 0.66 0.69
C VAL A 251 -21.48 -0.75 1.04
N ASN A 252 -20.66 -1.34 0.16
CA ASN A 252 -19.99 -2.63 0.42
C ASN A 252 -18.68 -2.44 1.21
N ASP A 253 -17.91 -1.43 0.84
CA ASP A 253 -16.66 -1.05 1.50
C ASP A 253 -16.71 0.46 1.82
N PRO A 254 -16.85 0.82 3.10
CA PRO A 254 -16.91 2.22 3.54
C PRO A 254 -15.52 2.84 3.81
N THR A 255 -14.41 2.16 3.49
CA THR A 255 -13.06 2.68 3.76
C THR A 255 -12.66 3.81 2.82
N MET A 256 -11.76 4.68 3.28
CA MET A 256 -11.14 5.72 2.45
C MET A 256 -10.18 5.11 1.42
N TYR A 257 -9.48 4.05 1.81
CA TYR A 257 -8.39 3.47 1.04
C TYR A 257 -8.88 2.85 -0.28
N VAL A 258 -9.77 1.84 -0.21
CA VAL A 258 -10.34 1.15 -1.38
C VAL A 258 -11.84 1.35 -1.57
N GLY A 259 -12.53 1.80 -0.52
CA GLY A 259 -13.98 1.94 -0.50
C GLY A 259 -14.53 3.25 -1.06
N VAL A 260 -15.85 3.41 -0.90
CA VAL A 260 -16.61 4.53 -1.46
C VAL A 260 -16.37 5.83 -0.69
N LEU A 261 -15.85 5.79 0.54
CA LEU A 261 -15.43 7.00 1.25
C LEU A 261 -14.27 7.71 0.51
N GLY A 262 -13.43 6.96 -0.21
CA GLY A 262 -12.44 7.54 -1.13
C GLY A 262 -13.08 8.34 -2.28
N THR A 263 -14.28 7.96 -2.72
CA THR A 263 -15.09 8.74 -3.68
C THR A 263 -15.62 10.02 -3.04
N ALA A 264 -16.11 9.94 -1.79
CA ALA A 264 -16.55 11.13 -1.05
C ALA A 264 -15.40 12.13 -0.89
N PHE A 265 -14.20 11.65 -0.54
CA PHE A 265 -13.02 12.49 -0.42
C PHE A 265 -12.64 13.17 -1.74
N LEU A 266 -12.73 12.46 -2.87
CA LEU A 266 -12.53 13.08 -4.19
C LEU A 266 -13.56 14.20 -4.44
N CYS A 267 -14.83 13.99 -4.09
CA CYS A 267 -15.86 15.02 -4.22
C CYS A 267 -15.55 16.24 -3.33
N LEU A 268 -15.15 16.04 -2.06
CA LEU A 268 -14.68 17.13 -1.21
C LEU A 268 -13.50 17.88 -1.85
N LYS A 269 -12.53 17.16 -2.42
CA LYS A 269 -11.36 17.77 -3.07
C LYS A 269 -11.76 18.60 -4.28
N VAL A 270 -12.72 18.13 -5.09
CA VAL A 270 -13.30 18.92 -6.20
C VAL A 270 -13.98 20.17 -5.68
N TYR A 271 -14.78 20.08 -4.61
CA TYR A 271 -15.38 21.26 -3.97
C TYR A 271 -14.30 22.26 -3.53
N LEU A 272 -13.24 21.82 -2.85
CA LEU A 272 -12.16 22.70 -2.41
C LEU A 272 -11.42 23.37 -3.58
N SER A 273 -11.36 22.73 -4.75
CA SER A 273 -10.72 23.30 -5.94
C SER A 273 -11.62 24.20 -6.78
N THR A 274 -12.95 24.02 -6.73
CA THR A 274 -13.89 24.63 -7.70
C THR A 274 -15.05 25.41 -7.07
N GLY A 275 -15.34 25.21 -5.79
CA GLY A 275 -16.55 25.71 -5.12
C GLY A 275 -17.83 24.98 -5.51
N SER A 276 -17.76 23.78 -6.12
CA SER A 276 -18.93 23.01 -6.54
C SER A 276 -19.75 22.50 -5.35
N GLU A 277 -20.86 23.17 -5.05
CA GLU A 277 -21.80 22.78 -3.98
C GLU A 277 -22.40 21.38 -4.20
N ASP A 278 -22.61 20.98 -5.46
CA ASP A 278 -23.11 19.65 -5.82
C ASP A 278 -22.13 18.55 -5.40
N ASP A 279 -20.83 18.79 -5.54
CA ASP A 279 -19.79 17.88 -5.08
C ASP A 279 -19.73 17.80 -3.55
N LEU A 280 -19.95 18.92 -2.85
CA LEU A 280 -20.02 18.92 -1.39
C LEU A 280 -21.24 18.13 -0.89
N VAL A 281 -22.41 18.31 -1.51
CA VAL A 281 -23.61 17.52 -1.20
C VAL A 281 -23.38 16.04 -1.51
N GLN A 282 -22.79 15.72 -2.67
CA GLN A 282 -22.50 14.34 -3.03
C GLN A 282 -21.53 13.67 -2.05
N CYS A 283 -20.52 14.42 -1.58
CA CYS A 283 -19.62 13.98 -0.52
C CYS A 283 -20.41 13.62 0.74
N MET A 284 -21.27 14.52 1.22
CA MET A 284 -22.08 14.30 2.42
C MET A 284 -23.01 13.08 2.29
N ASP A 285 -23.69 12.91 1.16
CA ASP A 285 -24.58 11.75 0.93
C ASP A 285 -23.82 10.41 1.03
N ILE A 286 -22.61 10.35 0.45
CA ILE A 286 -21.77 9.17 0.50
C ILE A 286 -21.27 8.93 1.93
N VAL A 287 -20.85 9.98 2.65
CA VAL A 287 -20.41 9.87 4.05
C VAL A 287 -21.54 9.35 4.93
N ASP A 288 -22.76 9.88 4.80
CA ASP A 288 -23.91 9.44 5.59
C ASP A 288 -24.17 7.94 5.38
N ALA A 289 -24.08 7.46 4.14
CA ALA A 289 -24.22 6.04 3.82
C ALA A 289 -23.06 5.19 4.35
N CYS A 290 -21.82 5.69 4.29
CA CYS A 290 -20.67 5.04 4.92
C CYS A 290 -20.84 4.94 6.43
N CYS A 291 -21.37 5.99 7.08
CA CYS A 291 -21.64 6.03 8.50
C CYS A 291 -22.71 5.00 8.89
N ALA A 292 -23.77 4.85 8.08
CA ALA A 292 -24.76 3.80 8.29
C ALA A 292 -24.15 2.39 8.16
N ALA A 293 -23.18 2.20 7.27
CA ALA A 293 -22.48 0.93 7.10
C ALA A 293 -21.37 0.68 8.15
N ALA A 294 -20.93 1.72 8.88
CA ALA A 294 -19.76 1.68 9.77
C ALA A 294 -19.83 0.58 10.84
N GLN A 295 -21.03 0.23 11.30
CA GLN A 295 -21.26 -0.83 12.30
C GLN A 295 -20.84 -2.23 11.82
N THR A 296 -20.76 -2.43 10.50
CA THR A 296 -20.34 -3.70 9.89
C THR A 296 -18.84 -3.79 9.66
N MET A 297 -18.12 -2.68 9.86
CA MET A 297 -16.67 -2.63 9.69
C MET A 297 -15.95 -3.40 10.80
N ARG A 298 -14.74 -3.87 10.48
CA ARG A 298 -13.77 -4.18 11.52
C ARG A 298 -13.47 -2.89 12.32
N PRO A 299 -13.24 -2.99 13.64
CA PRO A 299 -13.02 -1.82 14.50
C PRO A 299 -11.60 -1.25 14.32
N TYR A 300 -11.22 -0.94 13.08
CA TYR A 300 -10.00 -0.20 12.78
C TYR A 300 -10.20 1.27 13.14
N VAL A 301 -9.15 1.88 13.70
CA VAL A 301 -9.19 3.20 14.32
C VAL A 301 -8.57 4.30 13.47
N THR A 302 -8.45 4.11 12.16
CA THR A 302 -7.65 5.00 11.31
C THR A 302 -8.48 5.81 10.33
N PHE A 303 -7.89 6.90 9.85
CA PHE A 303 -8.47 7.68 8.75
C PHE A 303 -8.64 6.85 7.46
N LEU A 304 -7.67 5.99 7.16
CA LEU A 304 -7.62 5.32 5.85
C LEU A 304 -8.47 4.05 5.76
N CYS A 305 -8.54 3.28 6.85
CA CYS A 305 -9.16 1.95 6.85
C CYS A 305 -10.23 1.78 7.94
N GLY A 306 -10.49 2.82 8.74
CA GLY A 306 -11.33 2.73 9.93
C GLY A 306 -12.48 3.73 9.97
N GLN A 307 -13.31 3.56 11.01
CA GLN A 307 -14.45 4.44 11.28
C GLN A 307 -14.04 5.92 11.49
N PRO A 308 -12.90 6.24 12.15
CA PRO A 308 -12.46 7.62 12.29
C PRO A 308 -12.31 8.38 10.98
N GLY A 309 -11.98 7.70 9.87
CA GLY A 309 -11.98 8.33 8.54
C GLY A 309 -13.33 8.83 8.08
N ILE A 310 -14.38 8.04 8.33
CA ILE A 310 -15.77 8.38 7.99
C ILE A 310 -16.19 9.60 8.79
N TYR A 311 -15.98 9.56 10.11
CA TYR A 311 -16.41 10.61 11.01
C TYR A 311 -15.62 11.91 10.79
N ALA A 312 -14.31 11.82 10.58
CA ALA A 312 -13.48 12.98 10.28
C ALA A 312 -13.90 13.65 8.96
N LEU A 313 -14.12 12.88 7.89
CA LEU A 313 -14.58 13.43 6.62
C LEU A 313 -15.99 14.04 6.73
N GLY A 314 -16.89 13.40 7.48
CA GLY A 314 -18.24 13.90 7.72
C GLY A 314 -18.29 15.21 8.49
N ALA A 315 -17.50 15.33 9.56
CA ALA A 315 -17.39 16.56 10.32
C ALA A 315 -16.87 17.71 9.45
N VAL A 316 -15.85 17.44 8.62
CA VAL A 316 -15.26 18.43 7.71
C VAL A 316 -16.23 18.84 6.60
N ALA A 317 -16.90 17.89 5.94
CA ALA A 317 -17.88 18.21 4.90
C ALA A 317 -19.06 19.02 5.47
N ALA A 318 -19.57 18.64 6.64
CA ALA A 318 -20.63 19.37 7.33
C ALA A 318 -20.19 20.79 7.74
N LYS A 319 -18.93 20.97 8.20
CA LYS A 319 -18.35 22.29 8.48
C LYS A 319 -18.39 23.18 7.24
N TYR A 320 -17.92 22.68 6.10
CA TYR A 320 -17.93 23.45 4.86
C TYR A 320 -19.34 23.78 4.38
N LYS A 321 -20.33 22.93 4.67
CA LYS A 321 -21.74 23.19 4.35
C LYS A 321 -22.42 24.18 5.31
N GLY A 322 -21.82 24.44 6.47
CA GLY A 322 -22.45 25.19 7.55
C GLY A 322 -23.50 24.39 8.33
N ASP A 323 -23.48 23.06 8.26
CA ASP A 323 -24.39 22.17 9.01
C ASP A 323 -23.77 21.80 10.37
N GLU A 324 -23.96 22.68 11.36
CA GLU A 324 -23.42 22.48 12.71
C GLU A 324 -23.98 21.22 13.40
N THR A 325 -25.24 20.87 13.13
CA THR A 325 -25.89 19.70 13.75
C THR A 325 -25.21 18.42 13.31
N ARG A 326 -24.99 18.27 12.01
CA ARG A 326 -24.33 17.10 11.43
C ARG A 326 -22.84 17.08 11.75
N MET A 327 -22.18 18.23 11.75
CA MET A 327 -20.79 18.34 12.20
C MET A 327 -20.64 17.81 13.63
N ASN A 328 -21.47 18.29 14.56
CA ASN A 328 -21.44 17.84 15.95
C ASN A 328 -21.80 16.36 16.11
N HIS A 329 -22.67 15.82 15.24
CA HIS A 329 -22.96 14.38 15.23
C HIS A 329 -21.72 13.55 14.91
N TYR A 330 -21.00 13.89 13.83
CA TYR A 330 -19.78 13.19 13.45
C TYR A 330 -18.65 13.36 14.48
N LEU A 331 -18.51 14.54 15.08
CA LEU A 331 -17.54 14.76 16.15
C LEU A 331 -17.82 13.90 17.39
N ARG A 332 -19.09 13.70 17.77
CA ARG A 332 -19.44 12.76 18.86
C ARG A 332 -19.06 11.32 18.53
N LEU A 333 -19.34 10.86 17.31
CA LEU A 333 -18.94 9.51 16.88
C LEU A 333 -17.41 9.34 16.85
N PHE A 334 -16.67 10.38 16.47
CA PHE A 334 -15.21 10.39 16.55
C PHE A 334 -14.72 10.32 18.01
N ASP A 335 -15.36 11.08 18.91
CA ASP A 335 -15.04 11.10 20.33
C ASP A 335 -15.28 9.72 20.99
N GLU A 336 -16.35 9.01 20.62
CA GLU A 336 -16.60 7.64 21.06
C GLU A 336 -15.41 6.70 20.75
N VAL A 337 -14.83 6.80 19.55
CA VAL A 337 -13.63 6.01 19.20
C VAL A 337 -12.39 6.51 19.94
N SER A 338 -12.28 7.82 20.19
CA SER A 338 -11.14 8.39 20.91
C SER A 338 -11.01 7.90 22.35
N ASN A 339 -12.13 7.50 22.95
CA ASN A 339 -12.22 6.92 24.28
C ASN A 339 -11.85 5.42 24.34
N GLU A 340 -11.53 4.80 23.20
CA GLU A 340 -11.01 3.43 23.15
C GLU A 340 -9.69 3.35 23.91
N ARG A 341 -9.71 2.71 25.07
CA ARG A 341 -8.55 2.62 25.99
C ARG A 341 -7.29 2.10 25.29
N ALA A 342 -7.42 1.23 24.29
CA ALA A 342 -6.29 0.69 23.56
C ALA A 342 -5.50 1.75 22.75
N LEU A 343 -6.03 2.95 22.51
CA LEU A 343 -5.32 4.05 21.84
C LEU A 343 -4.24 4.67 22.73
N SER A 344 -4.53 4.89 24.01
CA SER A 344 -3.68 5.66 24.93
C SER A 344 -2.79 4.80 25.84
N VAL A 345 -3.00 3.48 25.88
CA VAL A 345 -2.24 2.57 26.75
C VAL A 345 -0.86 2.23 26.16
N GLY A 346 0.21 2.52 26.90
CA GLY A 346 1.58 2.17 26.52
C GLY A 346 1.89 0.66 26.64
N PRO A 347 3.05 0.19 26.12
CA PRO A 347 3.45 -1.22 26.23
C PRO A 347 3.53 -1.74 27.66
N ALA A 348 4.00 -0.91 28.61
CA ALA A 348 4.15 -1.27 30.02
C ALA A 348 2.80 -1.59 30.69
N GLU A 349 1.71 -1.08 30.15
CA GLU A 349 0.34 -1.25 30.64
C GLU A 349 -0.44 -2.30 29.83
N GLY A 350 0.24 -3.07 28.97
CA GLY A 350 -0.37 -4.12 28.14
C GLY A 350 -0.88 -3.67 26.77
N GLY A 351 -0.52 -2.46 26.31
CA GLY A 351 -0.92 -1.87 25.02
C GLY A 351 -0.29 -2.49 23.78
N LEU A 352 -0.04 -3.81 23.76
CA LEU A 352 0.61 -4.51 22.65
C LEU A 352 -0.37 -4.94 21.54
N GLY A 353 -1.68 -4.84 21.77
CA GLY A 353 -2.70 -5.37 20.86
C GLY A 353 -3.03 -4.49 19.65
N MET A 354 -2.74 -3.19 19.70
CA MET A 354 -3.06 -2.25 18.63
C MET A 354 -1.80 -1.86 17.85
N PRO A 355 -1.82 -1.86 16.50
CA PRO A 355 -0.71 -1.37 15.70
C PRO A 355 -0.39 0.11 15.93
N TYR A 356 0.79 0.53 15.50
CA TYR A 356 1.24 1.93 15.61
C TYR A 356 1.22 2.67 14.28
N GLU A 357 1.20 1.94 13.16
CA GLU A 357 1.36 2.49 11.82
C GLU A 357 0.12 3.20 11.26
N LEU A 358 0.21 3.73 10.04
CA LEU A 358 -0.75 4.69 9.50
C LEU A 358 -2.06 4.04 9.05
N LEU A 359 -2.04 2.83 8.49
CA LEU A 359 -3.22 2.22 7.89
C LEU A 359 -4.16 1.60 8.93
N TYR A 360 -3.64 1.02 10.00
CA TYR A 360 -4.44 0.29 11.00
C TYR A 360 -4.11 0.66 12.46
N GLY A 361 -3.13 1.53 12.69
CA GLY A 361 -2.61 1.84 14.02
C GLY A 361 -2.88 3.24 14.54
N ARG A 362 -2.27 3.53 15.70
CA ARG A 362 -2.40 4.79 16.43
C ARG A 362 -2.01 6.03 15.60
N ALA A 363 -0.98 5.93 14.75
CA ALA A 363 -0.61 7.05 13.87
C ALA A 363 -1.75 7.39 12.90
N GLY A 364 -2.48 6.40 12.40
CA GLY A 364 -3.66 6.61 11.55
C GLY A 364 -4.84 7.28 12.26
N PHE A 365 -5.01 7.04 13.57
CA PHE A 365 -5.98 7.75 14.40
C PHE A 365 -5.57 9.21 14.60
N LEU A 366 -4.31 9.43 15.01
CA LEU A 366 -3.74 10.76 15.22
C LEU A 366 -3.81 11.61 13.94
N TRP A 367 -3.58 11.01 12.77
CA TRP A 367 -3.75 11.69 11.50
C TRP A 367 -5.19 12.16 11.28
N ALA A 368 -6.19 11.33 11.62
CA ALA A 368 -7.60 11.71 11.53
C ALA A 368 -7.94 12.92 12.44
N ALA A 369 -7.39 12.94 13.66
CA ALA A 369 -7.55 14.07 14.57
C ALA A 369 -6.91 15.37 14.02
N LEU A 370 -5.71 15.27 13.45
CA LEU A 370 -5.06 16.41 12.78
C LEU A 370 -5.88 16.93 11.59
N PHE A 371 -6.47 16.02 10.82
CA PHE A 371 -7.35 16.38 9.69
C PHE A 371 -8.59 17.16 10.16
N ILE A 372 -9.24 16.72 11.25
CA ILE A 372 -10.35 17.47 11.87
C ILE A 372 -9.87 18.86 12.31
N ASN A 373 -8.76 18.94 13.06
CA ASN A 373 -8.26 20.23 13.57
C ASN A 373 -7.89 21.19 12.44
N LYS A 374 -7.34 20.67 11.33
CA LYS A 374 -6.97 21.49 10.17
C LYS A 374 -8.18 22.14 9.50
N HIS A 375 -9.31 21.44 9.41
CA HIS A 375 -10.44 21.85 8.58
C HIS A 375 -11.65 22.36 9.37
N VAL A 376 -11.87 21.88 10.60
CA VAL A 376 -12.96 22.32 11.47
C VAL A 376 -12.55 23.52 12.33
N GLY A 377 -11.35 23.45 12.89
CA GLY A 377 -10.75 24.47 13.74
C GLY A 377 -9.72 23.87 14.69
N GLU A 378 -8.68 24.65 15.03
CA GLU A 378 -7.66 24.24 16.00
C GLU A 378 -8.32 23.83 17.34
N GLU A 379 -7.73 22.83 18.01
CA GLU A 379 -8.23 22.26 19.27
C GLU A 379 -9.67 21.66 19.24
N THR A 380 -10.23 21.37 18.05
CA THR A 380 -11.49 20.62 17.95
C THR A 380 -11.36 19.22 18.57
N VAL A 381 -10.27 18.52 18.26
CA VAL A 381 -9.77 17.37 18.99
C VAL A 381 -8.60 17.86 19.85
N PRO A 382 -8.78 18.01 21.17
CA PRO A 382 -7.82 18.69 22.02
C PRO A 382 -6.57 17.84 22.31
N TRP A 383 -5.48 18.50 22.72
CA TRP A 383 -4.26 17.81 23.15
C TRP A 383 -4.48 16.83 24.31
N THR A 384 -5.47 17.06 25.17
CA THR A 384 -5.84 16.12 26.25
C THR A 384 -6.27 14.75 25.71
N THR A 385 -6.76 14.69 24.47
CA THR A 385 -7.12 13.44 23.77
C THR A 385 -5.92 12.85 23.03
N THR A 386 -5.19 13.67 22.25
CA THR A 386 -4.11 13.16 21.38
C THR A 386 -2.79 12.94 22.11
N GLY A 387 -2.48 13.73 23.13
CA GLY A 387 -1.22 13.71 23.86
C GLY A 387 -0.90 12.36 24.50
N PRO A 388 -1.83 11.71 25.23
CA PRO A 388 -1.62 10.36 25.76
C PRO A 388 -1.31 9.32 24.67
N ILE A 389 -1.92 9.46 23.49
CA ILE A 389 -1.69 8.55 22.35
C ILE A 389 -0.29 8.78 21.76
N VAL A 390 0.13 10.04 21.61
CA VAL A 390 1.50 10.41 21.18
C VAL A 390 2.54 9.82 22.14
N GLU A 391 2.34 9.99 23.45
CA GLU A 391 3.23 9.44 24.47
C GLU A 391 3.30 7.91 24.39
N ALA A 392 2.16 7.24 24.22
CA ALA A 392 2.11 5.79 24.06
C ALA A 392 2.85 5.31 22.80
N VAL A 393 2.79 6.07 21.69
CA VAL A 393 3.56 5.80 20.46
C VAL A 393 5.07 5.99 20.70
N MET A 394 5.48 7.02 21.43
CA MET A 394 6.89 7.26 21.75
C MET A 394 7.47 6.16 22.66
N GLN A 395 6.76 5.81 23.73
CA GLN A 395 7.15 4.73 24.66
C GLN A 395 7.28 3.39 23.94
N ALA A 396 6.33 3.07 23.05
CA ALA A 396 6.39 1.87 22.24
C ALA A 396 7.57 1.85 21.27
N GLY A 397 7.86 2.98 20.64
CA GLY A 397 9.03 3.12 19.76
C GLY A 397 10.33 2.84 20.50
N ARG A 398 10.52 3.46 21.67
CA ARG A 398 11.70 3.27 22.53
C ARG A 398 11.83 1.81 23.01
N ALA A 399 10.72 1.21 23.43
CA ALA A 399 10.70 -0.19 23.85
C ALA A 399 11.06 -1.15 22.70
N GLY A 400 10.50 -0.92 21.51
CA GLY A 400 10.79 -1.71 20.31
C GLY A 400 12.21 -1.53 19.79
N ALA A 401 12.85 -0.41 20.13
CA ALA A 401 14.21 -0.06 19.73
C ALA A 401 15.32 -0.67 20.61
N ALA A 402 15.00 -1.28 21.76
CA ALA A 402 15.97 -1.71 22.79
C ALA A 402 17.13 -2.59 22.29
N GLN A 403 16.99 -3.25 21.14
CA GLN A 403 18.02 -4.08 20.51
C GLN A 403 18.37 -3.63 19.08
N THR A 404 18.17 -2.35 18.77
CA THR A 404 18.41 -1.78 17.45
C THR A 404 19.28 -0.53 17.57
N LYS A 405 19.90 -0.11 16.45
CA LYS A 405 20.61 1.17 16.38
C LYS A 405 19.69 2.36 16.10
N CYS A 406 18.43 2.10 15.79
CA CYS A 406 17.41 3.12 15.55
C CYS A 406 16.77 3.48 16.90
N PRO A 407 16.58 4.76 17.25
CA PRO A 407 16.09 5.15 18.57
C PRO A 407 14.61 4.81 18.81
N LEU A 408 13.81 4.73 17.73
CA LEU A 408 12.44 4.24 17.77
C LEU A 408 12.27 3.11 16.76
N MET A 409 11.57 2.05 17.13
CA MET A 409 11.30 0.93 16.23
C MET A 409 9.93 0.33 16.50
N TYR A 410 9.21 -0.01 15.43
CA TYR A 410 7.85 -0.53 15.49
C TYR A 410 7.73 -1.81 14.67
N GLN A 411 6.70 -2.61 14.95
CA GLN A 411 6.39 -3.82 14.20
C GLN A 411 4.92 -3.83 13.78
N TRP A 412 4.68 -4.30 12.57
CA TRP A 412 3.37 -4.67 12.09
C TRP A 412 3.48 -6.04 11.42
N HIS A 413 2.61 -6.98 11.77
CA HIS A 413 2.68 -8.37 11.32
C HIS A 413 4.10 -8.97 11.45
N CYS A 414 4.68 -8.83 12.65
CA CYS A 414 6.03 -9.30 13.00
C CYS A 414 7.17 -8.73 12.14
N THR A 415 6.92 -7.65 11.39
CA THR A 415 7.89 -7.04 10.47
C THR A 415 8.15 -5.59 10.85
N ARG A 416 9.42 -5.21 10.88
CA ARG A 416 9.88 -3.84 11.16
C ARG A 416 9.91 -3.02 9.88
N TYR A 417 8.77 -2.49 9.46
CA TYR A 417 8.64 -1.74 8.21
C TYR A 417 9.24 -0.33 8.31
N TRP A 418 9.72 0.18 7.17
CA TRP A 418 10.28 1.53 7.04
C TRP A 418 9.35 2.50 6.32
N GLY A 419 8.53 2.02 5.39
CA GLY A 419 7.75 2.87 4.49
C GLY A 419 6.58 3.61 5.15
N ALA A 420 5.90 4.47 4.37
CA ALA A 420 4.88 5.39 4.87
C ALA A 420 3.58 4.70 5.32
N ALA A 421 3.23 3.57 4.71
CA ALA A 421 1.98 2.88 5.05
C ALA A 421 2.06 2.18 6.42
N HIS A 422 3.05 1.30 6.58
CA HIS A 422 3.12 0.36 7.71
C HIS A 422 4.32 0.55 8.63
N GLY A 423 5.14 1.58 8.41
CA GLY A 423 6.48 1.67 8.96
C GLY A 423 6.86 3.01 9.58
N LEU A 424 8.16 3.12 9.85
CA LEU A 424 8.78 4.28 10.49
C LEU A 424 8.38 5.61 9.83
N ALA A 425 8.46 5.71 8.50
CA ALA A 425 8.15 6.95 7.79
C ALA A 425 6.74 7.45 8.07
N GLY A 426 5.74 6.56 8.14
CA GLY A 426 4.36 6.94 8.43
C GLY A 426 4.16 7.45 9.85
N ILE A 427 4.74 6.73 10.81
CA ILE A 427 4.66 7.08 12.23
C ILE A 427 5.37 8.40 12.49
N ILE A 428 6.60 8.54 11.98
CA ILE A 428 7.40 9.76 12.14
C ILE A 428 6.74 10.94 11.45
N ASN A 429 6.18 10.77 10.25
CA ASN A 429 5.46 11.84 9.57
C ASN A 429 4.34 12.42 10.44
N VAL A 430 3.54 11.56 11.08
CA VAL A 430 2.46 12.00 11.98
C VAL A 430 3.01 12.67 13.24
N LEU A 431 4.05 12.12 13.87
CA LEU A 431 4.64 12.70 15.09
C LEU A 431 5.17 14.13 14.87
N LEU A 432 5.68 14.43 13.66
CA LEU A 432 6.16 15.78 13.28
C LEU A 432 5.06 16.86 13.24
N HIS A 433 3.79 16.51 13.45
CA HIS A 433 2.69 17.46 13.58
C HIS A 433 2.29 17.76 15.03
N PHE A 434 2.87 17.07 16.01
CA PHE A 434 2.55 17.24 17.42
C PHE A 434 3.68 17.95 18.18
N PRO A 435 3.37 18.63 19.30
CA PRO A 435 4.40 19.13 20.20
C PRO A 435 5.17 17.94 20.79
N LEU A 436 6.49 17.93 20.60
CA LEU A 436 7.39 16.93 21.15
C LEU A 436 8.30 17.58 22.18
N SER A 437 8.60 16.86 23.25
CA SER A 437 9.70 17.23 24.14
C SER A 437 11.04 17.15 23.40
N GLN A 438 12.08 17.80 23.93
CA GLN A 438 13.40 17.83 23.28
C GLN A 438 13.95 16.42 23.03
N ASP A 439 13.84 15.52 24.00
CA ASP A 439 14.26 14.12 23.89
C ASP A 439 13.46 13.34 22.84
N ALA A 440 12.14 13.57 22.76
CA ALA A 440 11.29 12.95 21.75
C ALA A 440 11.62 13.48 20.34
N ALA A 441 11.91 14.77 20.20
CA ALA A 441 12.34 15.37 18.95
C ALA A 441 13.72 14.82 18.51
N ASP A 442 14.65 14.63 19.44
CA ASP A 442 15.96 14.04 19.17
C ASP A 442 15.87 12.58 18.75
N ASP A 443 14.98 11.80 19.37
CA ASP A 443 14.65 10.43 18.94
C ASP A 443 14.11 10.42 17.50
N VAL A 444 13.14 11.30 17.18
CA VAL A 444 12.56 11.42 15.84
C VAL A 444 13.63 11.78 14.80
N LYS A 445 14.48 12.77 15.07
CA LYS A 445 15.62 13.11 14.20
C LYS A 445 16.57 11.93 14.04
N GLY A 446 16.83 11.19 15.12
CA GLY A 446 17.67 10.00 15.10
C GLY A 446 17.11 8.86 14.22
N VAL A 447 15.78 8.66 14.18
CA VAL A 447 15.14 7.72 13.24
C VAL A 447 15.38 8.15 11.79
N LEU A 448 15.18 9.43 11.48
CA LEU A 448 15.37 9.95 10.12
C LEU A 448 16.82 9.78 9.67
N ARG A 449 17.79 10.16 10.52
CA ARG A 449 19.23 9.94 10.28
C ARG A 449 19.56 8.47 10.10
N TYR A 450 18.96 7.59 10.90
CA TYR A 450 19.13 6.15 10.78
C TYR A 450 18.67 5.66 9.39
N MET A 451 17.50 6.09 8.93
CA MET A 451 16.98 5.71 7.61
C MET A 451 17.85 6.26 6.47
N ILE A 452 18.27 7.52 6.55
CA ILE A 452 19.14 8.16 5.54
C ILE A 452 20.47 7.41 5.43
N LYS A 453 21.10 7.10 6.56
CA LYS A 453 22.40 6.41 6.62
C LYS A 453 22.35 4.99 6.07
N ASN A 454 21.22 4.31 6.22
CA ASN A 454 21.06 2.88 5.90
C ASN A 454 20.22 2.63 4.64
N ARG A 455 20.03 3.65 3.79
CA ARG A 455 19.42 3.49 2.46
C ARG A 455 20.31 2.67 1.52
N PHE A 456 19.74 2.19 0.42
CA PHE A 456 20.50 1.48 -0.61
C PHE A 456 21.52 2.38 -1.32
N LEU A 457 22.52 1.76 -1.94
CA LEU A 457 23.56 2.46 -2.70
C LEU A 457 22.99 3.37 -3.79
N ARG A 458 21.86 2.99 -4.41
CA ARG A 458 21.15 3.77 -5.42
C ARG A 458 20.18 4.82 -4.83
N GLY A 459 20.29 5.12 -3.54
CA GLY A 459 19.48 6.15 -2.86
C GLY A 459 18.07 5.73 -2.46
N ASN A 460 17.53 4.62 -2.99
CA ASN A 460 16.23 4.11 -2.56
C ASN A 460 16.30 3.50 -1.15
N TYR A 461 15.16 3.25 -0.52
CA TYR A 461 15.07 2.79 0.86
C TYR A 461 14.52 1.36 0.98
N PRO A 462 15.00 0.56 1.94
CA PRO A 462 14.43 -0.73 2.28
C PRO A 462 12.94 -0.66 2.61
N SER A 463 12.20 -1.74 2.32
CA SER A 463 10.81 -1.83 2.78
C SER A 463 10.72 -2.07 4.30
N SER A 464 11.72 -2.74 4.86
CA SER A 464 11.78 -3.21 6.25
C SER A 464 13.22 -3.52 6.67
N GLU A 465 13.47 -3.62 7.98
CA GLU A 465 14.76 -4.04 8.54
C GLU A 465 15.29 -5.32 7.89
N GLY A 466 16.59 -5.33 7.55
CA GLY A 466 17.28 -6.49 6.97
C GLY A 466 16.92 -6.83 5.53
N ASN A 467 15.97 -6.13 4.90
CA ASN A 467 15.63 -6.37 3.50
C ASN A 467 16.65 -5.69 2.58
N ASN A 468 17.40 -6.50 1.83
CA ASN A 468 18.42 -6.05 0.89
C ASN A 468 17.92 -5.89 -0.56
N ARG A 469 16.61 -6.02 -0.83
CA ARG A 469 16.02 -5.98 -2.18
C ARG A 469 15.55 -4.58 -2.55
N ASP A 470 16.40 -3.83 -3.27
CA ASP A 470 16.08 -2.52 -3.84
C ASP A 470 15.14 -2.63 -5.05
N ARG A 471 13.82 -2.78 -4.81
CA ARG A 471 12.83 -2.86 -5.90
C ARG A 471 11.61 -1.94 -5.78
N LEU A 472 11.20 -1.57 -4.57
CA LEU A 472 9.94 -0.86 -4.36
C LEU A 472 10.22 0.64 -4.34
N VAL A 473 9.62 1.37 -5.27
CA VAL A 473 9.68 2.84 -5.35
C VAL A 473 8.24 3.34 -5.24
N HIS A 474 7.63 3.08 -4.09
CA HIS A 474 6.21 3.31 -3.83
C HIS A 474 6.03 4.25 -2.63
N TRP A 475 4.87 4.88 -2.50
CA TRP A 475 4.51 5.58 -1.26
C TRP A 475 4.52 4.62 -0.07
N CYS A 476 3.86 3.46 -0.20
CA CYS A 476 3.79 2.49 0.90
C CYS A 476 5.16 1.95 1.33
N HIS A 477 6.08 1.76 0.38
CA HIS A 477 7.43 1.21 0.61
C HIS A 477 8.45 1.78 -0.39
N GLY A 478 9.47 2.47 0.13
CA GLY A 478 10.59 2.99 -0.64
C GLY A 478 10.72 4.51 -0.59
N ALA A 479 11.52 5.06 -1.51
CA ALA A 479 11.85 6.47 -1.59
C ALA A 479 10.63 7.42 -1.59
N PRO A 480 9.52 7.17 -2.29
CA PRO A 480 8.42 8.14 -2.33
C PRO A 480 7.83 8.48 -0.96
N GLY A 481 7.48 7.47 -0.16
CA GLY A 481 6.91 7.72 1.18
C GLY A 481 7.90 8.42 2.10
N ILE A 482 9.16 8.02 2.06
CA ILE A 482 10.23 8.60 2.89
C ILE A 482 10.58 10.02 2.45
N ALA A 483 10.56 10.32 1.15
CA ALA A 483 10.78 11.66 0.64
C ALA A 483 9.73 12.64 1.17
N LEU A 484 8.45 12.24 1.20
CA LEU A 484 7.38 13.05 1.78
C LEU A 484 7.61 13.29 3.28
N THR A 485 8.01 12.26 4.04
CA THR A 485 8.38 12.41 5.46
C THR A 485 9.55 13.36 5.65
N LEU A 486 10.61 13.24 4.84
CA LEU A 486 11.79 14.10 4.89
C LEU A 486 11.46 15.55 4.52
N CYS A 487 10.53 15.77 3.58
CA CYS A 487 10.03 17.12 3.30
C CYS A 487 9.37 17.75 4.52
N LYS A 488 8.52 16.99 5.24
CA LYS A 488 7.92 17.45 6.49
C LYS A 488 8.99 17.69 7.57
N ALA A 489 9.97 16.80 7.70
CA ALA A 489 11.06 16.96 8.66
C ALA A 489 11.90 18.21 8.38
N ALA A 490 12.23 18.49 7.12
CA ALA A 490 12.96 19.69 6.73
C ALA A 490 12.19 21.00 6.98
N GLN A 491 10.85 20.95 7.04
CA GLN A 491 10.04 22.11 7.44
C GLN A 491 10.03 22.32 8.95
N VAL A 492 10.04 21.23 9.72
CA VAL A 492 9.99 21.27 11.20
C VAL A 492 11.37 21.55 11.80
N PHE A 493 12.43 21.04 11.17
CA PHE A 493 13.83 21.19 11.58
C PHE A 493 14.65 21.85 10.45
N PRO A 494 14.41 23.14 10.14
CA PRO A 494 15.08 23.82 9.03
C PRO A 494 16.61 23.94 9.20
N GLU A 495 17.11 23.82 10.43
CA GLU A 495 18.55 23.78 10.74
C GLU A 495 19.23 22.47 10.33
N GLU A 496 18.47 21.39 10.13
CA GLU A 496 18.95 20.06 9.77
C GLU A 496 18.95 19.85 8.25
N GLU A 497 19.87 20.54 7.55
CA GLU A 497 19.95 20.54 6.08
C GLU A 497 20.05 19.13 5.46
N GLU A 498 20.53 18.14 6.21
CA GLU A 498 20.60 16.74 5.77
C GLU A 498 19.22 16.16 5.40
N PHE A 499 18.13 16.59 6.06
CA PHE A 499 16.78 16.11 5.75
C PHE A 499 16.32 16.65 4.41
N ARG A 500 16.61 17.92 4.13
CA ARG A 500 16.31 18.56 2.85
C ARG A 500 17.10 17.91 1.71
N SER A 501 18.40 17.71 1.90
CA SER A 501 19.26 17.04 0.92
C SER A 501 18.78 15.62 0.62
N ALA A 502 18.50 14.83 1.66
CA ALA A 502 18.01 13.46 1.50
C ALA A 502 16.64 13.39 0.81
N ALA A 503 15.75 14.37 1.05
CA ALA A 503 14.47 14.47 0.34
C ALA A 503 14.67 14.70 -1.17
N LEU A 504 15.59 15.59 -1.55
CA LEU A 504 15.92 15.88 -2.95
C LEU A 504 16.51 14.66 -3.65
N GLU A 505 17.45 13.97 -3.01
CA GLU A 505 18.05 12.74 -3.53
C GLU A 505 17.02 11.61 -3.70
N ALA A 506 16.11 11.45 -2.73
CA ALA A 506 14.99 10.52 -2.86
C ALA A 506 14.08 10.92 -4.04
N GLY A 507 13.87 12.22 -4.28
CA GLY A 507 13.19 12.73 -5.46
C GLY A 507 13.87 12.34 -6.78
N ASP A 508 15.20 12.31 -6.85
CA ASP A 508 15.93 11.85 -8.03
C ASP A 508 15.74 10.34 -8.28
N VAL A 509 15.66 9.52 -7.21
CA VAL A 509 15.27 8.10 -7.33
C VAL A 509 13.87 7.95 -7.93
N VAL A 510 12.91 8.76 -7.46
CA VAL A 510 11.53 8.74 -7.98
C VAL A 510 11.50 9.21 -9.43
N TRP A 511 12.33 10.17 -9.82
CA TRP A 511 12.45 10.56 -11.21
C TRP A 511 12.97 9.41 -12.08
N GLU A 512 14.03 8.73 -11.67
CA GLU A 512 14.63 7.65 -12.46
C GLU A 512 13.71 6.42 -12.59
N ARG A 513 13.04 6.03 -11.49
CA ARG A 513 12.39 4.71 -11.34
C ARG A 513 10.92 4.74 -10.93
N GLY A 514 10.36 5.93 -10.72
CA GLY A 514 9.01 6.13 -10.17
C GLY A 514 7.88 6.08 -11.20
N LEU A 515 8.18 5.93 -12.49
CA LEU A 515 7.19 5.78 -13.56
C LEU A 515 6.65 4.33 -13.60
N LEU A 516 5.97 3.93 -12.53
CA LEU A 516 5.56 2.54 -12.30
C LEU A 516 4.57 2.04 -13.36
N ARG A 517 4.51 0.71 -13.54
CA ARG A 517 3.44 0.05 -14.32
C ARG A 517 2.11 -0.04 -13.55
N ARG A 518 1.77 0.98 -12.75
CA ARG A 518 0.57 1.05 -11.91
C ARG A 518 0.09 2.50 -11.78
N VAL A 519 -1.21 2.71 -11.67
CA VAL A 519 -1.78 4.07 -11.74
C VAL A 519 -1.89 4.79 -10.38
N GLY A 520 -2.33 4.10 -9.32
CA GLY A 520 -2.85 4.73 -8.08
C GLY A 520 -1.86 5.48 -7.16
N LEU A 521 -2.36 5.92 -6.00
CA LEU A 521 -1.59 6.67 -5.00
C LEU A 521 -0.65 5.80 -4.16
N CYS A 522 -1.06 4.60 -3.77
CA CYS A 522 -0.29 3.80 -2.83
C CYS A 522 1.06 3.34 -3.40
N HIS A 523 1.04 2.93 -4.66
CA HIS A 523 2.18 2.33 -5.35
C HIS A 523 2.04 2.46 -6.88
N GLY A 524 1.64 3.65 -7.34
CA GLY A 524 1.52 3.98 -8.75
C GLY A 524 2.16 5.32 -9.09
N VAL A 525 2.09 5.68 -10.37
CA VAL A 525 2.60 6.96 -10.89
C VAL A 525 1.94 8.14 -10.18
N SER A 526 0.64 8.04 -9.86
CA SER A 526 -0.09 9.15 -9.23
C SER A 526 0.52 9.52 -7.89
N GLY A 527 0.76 8.54 -7.02
CA GLY A 527 1.37 8.76 -5.71
C GLY A 527 2.82 9.23 -5.79
N ASN A 528 3.58 8.70 -6.74
CA ASN A 528 4.97 9.09 -6.93
C ASN A 528 5.11 10.55 -7.40
N ALA A 529 4.15 11.07 -8.18
CA ALA A 529 4.17 12.46 -8.61
C ALA A 529 4.05 13.46 -7.44
N TYR A 530 3.38 13.09 -6.34
CA TYR A 530 3.27 13.91 -5.15
C TYR A 530 4.61 14.21 -4.48
N VAL A 531 5.62 13.36 -4.66
CA VAL A 531 6.99 13.62 -4.19
C VAL A 531 7.51 14.90 -4.80
N PHE A 532 7.30 15.09 -6.10
CA PHE A 532 7.72 16.30 -6.79
C PHE A 532 6.90 17.52 -6.38
N LEU A 533 5.62 17.36 -6.09
CA LEU A 533 4.80 18.45 -5.54
C LEU A 533 5.30 18.87 -4.16
N ALA A 534 5.61 17.92 -3.27
CA ALA A 534 6.17 18.20 -1.95
C ALA A 534 7.54 18.88 -2.04
N LEU A 535 8.43 18.39 -2.90
CA LEU A 535 9.74 19.00 -3.14
C LEU A 535 9.63 20.40 -3.76
N HIS A 536 8.65 20.62 -4.63
CA HIS A 536 8.36 21.96 -5.16
C HIS A 536 7.95 22.92 -4.04
N ARG A 537 7.02 22.51 -3.16
CA ARG A 537 6.60 23.32 -2.00
C ARG A 537 7.75 23.58 -1.03
N LEU A 538 8.64 22.60 -0.82
CA LEU A 538 9.79 22.73 0.06
C LEU A 538 10.89 23.63 -0.52
N SER A 539 11.17 23.53 -1.82
CA SER A 539 12.34 24.17 -2.44
C SER A 539 12.04 25.44 -3.25
N GLY A 540 10.78 25.67 -3.62
CA GLY A 540 10.40 26.68 -4.62
C GLY A 540 10.90 26.36 -6.04
N GLY A 541 11.59 25.22 -6.24
CA GLY A 541 12.27 24.90 -7.49
C GLY A 541 11.29 24.57 -8.62
N LYS A 542 11.50 25.21 -9.79
CA LYS A 542 10.74 24.93 -11.03
C LYS A 542 10.97 23.51 -11.56
N LYS A 543 12.14 22.92 -11.28
CA LYS A 543 12.50 21.53 -11.62
C LYS A 543 11.46 20.53 -11.12
N HIS A 544 11.09 20.61 -9.85
CA HIS A 544 10.18 19.62 -9.27
C HIS A 544 8.74 19.82 -9.76
N LEU A 545 8.27 21.06 -9.92
CA LEU A 545 6.97 21.30 -10.55
C LEU A 545 6.91 20.76 -11.98
N HIS A 546 7.98 20.93 -12.76
CA HIS A 546 8.11 20.33 -14.10
C HIS A 546 7.98 18.80 -14.04
N ARG A 547 8.72 18.13 -13.15
CA ARG A 547 8.66 16.67 -12.99
C ARG A 547 7.27 16.17 -12.58
N ALA A 548 6.58 16.89 -11.68
CA ALA A 548 5.19 16.60 -11.31
C ALA A 548 4.27 16.64 -12.54
N LYS A 549 4.38 17.70 -13.35
CA LYS A 549 3.61 17.86 -14.59
C LYS A 549 3.94 16.77 -15.63
N MET A 550 5.20 16.35 -15.73
CA MET A 550 5.59 15.24 -16.64
C MET A 550 4.93 13.92 -16.24
N PHE A 551 4.89 13.59 -14.94
CA PHE A 551 4.23 12.37 -14.46
C PHE A 551 2.70 12.45 -14.63
N ALA A 552 2.11 13.60 -14.32
CA ALA A 552 0.67 13.83 -14.50
C ALA A 552 0.25 13.80 -15.98
N GLY A 553 1.07 14.38 -16.88
CA GLY A 553 0.86 14.36 -18.32
C GLY A 553 1.01 12.95 -18.90
N PHE A 554 2.02 12.18 -18.45
CA PHE A 554 2.14 10.77 -18.83
C PHE A 554 0.87 9.97 -18.50
N LEU A 555 0.28 10.20 -17.32
CA LEU A 555 -0.99 9.57 -16.96
C LEU A 555 -2.13 10.01 -17.88
N HIS A 556 -2.26 11.32 -18.12
CA HIS A 556 -3.29 11.88 -18.98
C HIS A 556 -3.22 11.29 -20.40
N ASP A 557 -2.03 11.19 -20.97
CA ASP A 557 -1.86 10.80 -22.37
C ASP A 557 -1.86 9.28 -22.57
N ARG A 558 -1.42 8.50 -21.57
CA ARG A 558 -1.10 7.07 -21.76
C ARG A 558 -1.79 6.11 -20.82
N ALA A 559 -2.29 6.53 -19.66
CA ALA A 559 -2.75 5.60 -18.62
C ALA A 559 -3.86 4.67 -19.13
N PHE A 560 -4.93 5.22 -19.73
CA PHE A 560 -6.06 4.42 -20.22
C PHE A 560 -5.65 3.41 -21.29
N SER A 561 -4.82 3.82 -22.25
CA SER A 561 -4.28 2.92 -23.27
C SER A 561 -3.47 1.79 -22.63
N LEU A 562 -2.53 2.12 -21.74
CA LEU A 562 -1.66 1.13 -21.09
C LEU A 562 -2.44 0.19 -20.15
N ILE A 563 -3.51 0.66 -19.51
CA ILE A 563 -4.41 -0.18 -18.72
C ILE A 563 -5.17 -1.14 -19.63
N SER A 564 -5.71 -0.66 -20.75
CA SER A 564 -6.46 -1.50 -21.69
C SER A 564 -5.62 -2.60 -22.34
N THR A 565 -4.32 -2.35 -22.55
CA THR A 565 -3.37 -3.34 -23.09
C THR A 565 -2.76 -4.25 -22.03
N GLY A 566 -3.04 -4.00 -20.73
CA GLY A 566 -2.47 -4.75 -19.61
C GLY A 566 -1.01 -4.39 -19.28
N GLU A 567 -0.43 -3.38 -19.92
CA GLU A 567 0.94 -2.91 -19.66
C GLU A 567 1.06 -2.06 -18.39
N MET A 568 -0.06 -1.51 -17.91
CA MET A 568 -0.19 -0.81 -16.64
C MET A 568 -1.36 -1.41 -15.84
N HIS A 569 -1.14 -1.67 -14.56
CA HIS A 569 -2.20 -2.14 -13.66
C HIS A 569 -3.09 -0.97 -13.22
N GLY A 570 -4.40 -1.07 -13.45
CA GLY A 570 -5.40 -0.07 -13.05
C GLY A 570 -5.75 -0.05 -11.56
N GLY A 571 -5.24 -1.00 -10.79
CA GLY A 571 -5.59 -1.22 -9.37
C GLY A 571 -6.55 -2.40 -9.22
N ASP A 572 -6.47 -3.14 -8.11
CA ASP A 572 -7.42 -4.23 -7.83
C ASP A 572 -8.83 -3.68 -7.63
N HIS A 573 -8.92 -2.44 -7.12
CA HIS A 573 -10.11 -1.61 -7.08
C HIS A 573 -9.93 -0.39 -8.01
N PRO A 574 -10.30 -0.51 -9.31
CA PRO A 574 -9.90 0.45 -10.35
C PRO A 574 -10.36 1.90 -10.16
N HIS A 575 -11.44 2.11 -9.39
CA HIS A 575 -11.99 3.44 -9.11
C HIS A 575 -11.73 3.91 -7.67
N SER A 576 -10.96 3.16 -6.89
CA SER A 576 -10.62 3.54 -5.52
C SER A 576 -9.62 4.70 -5.44
N LEU A 577 -9.54 5.32 -4.25
CA LEU A 577 -8.61 6.43 -3.99
C LEU A 577 -7.15 5.97 -4.00
N PHE A 578 -6.80 4.88 -3.29
CA PHE A 578 -5.40 4.51 -3.12
C PHE A 578 -4.84 3.58 -4.21
N GLU A 579 -5.67 2.77 -4.86
CA GLU A 579 -5.21 1.83 -5.89
C GLU A 579 -5.56 2.29 -7.31
N GLY A 580 -6.67 3.01 -7.44
CA GLY A 580 -7.32 3.30 -8.72
C GLY A 580 -7.26 4.76 -9.17
N LEU A 581 -8.19 5.09 -10.06
CA LEU A 581 -8.28 6.33 -10.82
C LEU A 581 -8.75 7.54 -9.99
N ALA A 582 -9.43 7.35 -8.86
CA ALA A 582 -9.79 8.47 -7.99
C ALA A 582 -8.53 9.16 -7.44
N GLY A 583 -7.46 8.39 -7.20
CA GLY A 583 -6.14 8.91 -6.87
C GLY A 583 -5.51 9.77 -7.98
N THR A 584 -5.70 9.39 -9.23
CA THR A 584 -5.24 10.17 -10.39
C THR A 584 -6.00 11.48 -10.54
N ALA A 585 -7.31 11.47 -10.33
CA ALA A 585 -8.11 12.69 -10.32
C ALA A 585 -7.63 13.66 -9.23
N CYS A 586 -7.34 13.16 -8.03
CA CYS A 586 -6.75 13.95 -6.95
C CYS A 586 -5.41 14.60 -7.36
N LEU A 587 -4.53 13.83 -8.03
CA LEU A 587 -3.26 14.37 -8.53
C LEU A 587 -3.48 15.50 -9.54
N TRP A 588 -4.38 15.33 -10.51
CA TRP A 588 -4.63 16.35 -11.53
C TRP A 588 -5.19 17.64 -10.94
N LEU A 589 -6.10 17.56 -9.95
CA LEU A 589 -6.55 18.73 -9.18
C LEU A 589 -5.37 19.46 -8.52
N ASP A 590 -4.48 18.70 -7.88
CA ASP A 590 -3.35 19.25 -7.15
C ASP A 590 -2.23 19.79 -8.06
N VAL A 591 -2.03 19.21 -9.25
CA VAL A 591 -1.08 19.74 -10.25
C VAL A 591 -1.60 21.02 -10.88
N ALA A 592 -2.93 21.18 -11.01
CA ALA A 592 -3.54 22.44 -11.43
C ALA A 592 -3.35 23.55 -10.38
N GLN A 593 -3.25 23.20 -9.09
CA GLN A 593 -3.05 24.14 -7.97
C GLN A 593 -1.88 23.73 -7.06
N PRO A 594 -0.62 23.77 -7.56
CA PRO A 594 0.51 23.09 -6.93
C PRO A 594 0.89 23.63 -5.54
N ALA A 595 0.60 24.90 -5.23
CA ALA A 595 0.87 25.49 -3.92
C ALA A 595 0.08 24.81 -2.79
N ASN A 596 -1.16 24.39 -3.09
CA ASN A 596 -2.09 23.79 -2.13
C ASN A 596 -2.07 22.26 -2.13
N SER A 597 -1.27 21.65 -3.01
CA SER A 597 -1.21 20.20 -3.16
C SER A 597 -0.83 19.49 -1.85
N ARG A 598 -1.49 18.36 -1.56
CA ARG A 598 -1.20 17.49 -0.40
C ARG A 598 -1.52 16.05 -0.76
N PHE A 599 -0.59 15.12 -0.53
CA PHE A 599 -0.83 13.69 -0.70
C PHE A 599 -2.03 13.27 0.18
N PRO A 600 -3.13 12.74 -0.40
CA PRO A 600 -4.33 12.38 0.36
C PRO A 600 -4.05 11.37 1.48
N GLY A 601 -4.48 11.66 2.70
CA GLY A 601 -4.31 10.74 3.83
C GLY A 601 -2.87 10.61 4.36
N TYR A 602 -1.97 11.52 3.96
CA TYR A 602 -0.59 11.54 4.42
C TYR A 602 -0.10 12.95 4.75
N GLU A 603 -0.16 13.89 3.80
CA GLU A 603 0.19 15.29 4.06
C GLU A 603 -1.05 16.08 4.52
N ILE A 604 -0.87 17.05 5.42
CA ILE A 604 -1.93 17.91 6.01
C ILE A 604 -1.72 19.39 5.66
#